data_AF-X1SXJ4-F1
#
_entry.id   AF-X1SXJ4-F1
#
_cell.length_a   1.000
_cell.length_b   1.000
_cell.length_c   1.000
_cell.angle_alpha   90.00
_cell.angle_beta   90.00
_cell.angle_gamma   90.00
#
_symmetry.space_group_name_H-M   'P 1'
#
loop_
_entity.id
_entity.type
_entity.pdbx_description
1 polymer ?
#
loop_
_entity_poly.entity_id
_entity_poly.type
_entity_poly.pdbx_seq_one_letter_code
_entity_poly.pdbx_strand_id
1 'polypeptide(L)'
;SESQQKKSDIQAIEDLYLTNEIADSIINLSEEDWESIQIESLYLLEQVMRSPIRDDQISAIQRNIAPQISFEFNEAKTNLIKELVSQLIIANSLFSSEITNETIQEARESVEPVTRTYASGEILVSTGQVIDPFQWEALQELGYTEPRNRLVDYVSAGFLIIALMGFNFFYLRRIRQTFGRNVEGLPIIALIFLVFLYIARLSLPNHVILPYLFPIAAFGMMISSLYNYELGLILTISLAIFTAYSHPNMSDLALYYFLTSG
;
A
#
# COMPACT_ATOMS: atom_id res chain seq x y z
N SER A 1 -42.56 2.59 70.14
CA SER A 1 -43.77 2.75 69.31
C SER A 1 -43.49 2.14 67.96
N GLU A 2 -44.48 1.56 67.29
CA GLU A 2 -44.33 0.92 65.97
C GLU A 2 -43.71 1.87 64.91
N SER A 3 -43.96 3.17 65.02
CA SER A 3 -43.35 4.22 64.19
C SER A 3 -41.82 4.33 64.39
N GLN A 4 -41.30 4.13 65.60
CA GLN A 4 -39.85 4.18 65.86
C GLN A 4 -39.12 2.98 65.21
N GLN A 5 -39.78 1.82 65.15
CA GLN A 5 -39.26 0.62 64.50
C GLN A 5 -39.17 0.82 62.99
N LYS A 6 -40.27 1.29 62.36
CA LYS A 6 -40.33 1.56 60.91
C LYS A 6 -39.27 2.57 60.44
N LYS A 7 -38.99 3.61 61.23
CA LYS A 7 -37.90 4.57 60.93
C LYS A 7 -36.53 3.91 60.93
N SER A 8 -36.27 3.07 61.93
CA SER A 8 -35.01 2.33 62.04
C SER A 8 -34.81 1.36 60.87
N ASP A 9 -35.87 0.73 60.40
CA ASP A 9 -35.82 -0.21 59.28
C ASP A 9 -35.55 0.51 57.95
N ILE A 10 -36.17 1.69 57.74
CA ILE A 10 -35.94 2.52 56.55
C ILE A 10 -34.49 3.06 56.52
N GLN A 11 -33.93 3.43 57.67
CA GLN A 11 -32.55 3.92 57.78
C GLN A 11 -31.49 2.84 57.58
N ALA A 12 -31.88 1.55 57.61
CA ALA A 12 -30.97 0.43 57.40
C ALA A 12 -30.69 0.14 55.91
N ILE A 13 -31.31 0.86 54.98
CA ILE A 13 -31.07 0.73 53.54
C ILE A 13 -29.69 1.32 53.21
N GLU A 14 -28.71 0.44 52.94
CA GLU A 14 -27.29 0.82 52.77
C GLU A 14 -27.02 1.75 51.56
N ASP A 15 -27.90 1.72 50.56
CA ASP A 15 -27.72 2.46 49.30
C ASP A 15 -28.34 3.87 49.31
N LEU A 16 -29.07 4.27 50.36
CA LEU A 16 -29.77 5.55 50.44
C LEU A 16 -29.54 6.25 51.80
N TYR A 17 -29.11 7.51 51.76
CA TYR A 17 -29.03 8.37 52.94
C TYR A 17 -30.39 8.97 53.25
N LEU A 18 -31.22 8.21 53.96
CA LEU A 18 -32.56 8.62 54.37
C LEU A 18 -32.50 9.35 55.72
N THR A 19 -32.56 10.68 55.69
CA THR A 19 -32.62 11.51 56.90
C THR A 19 -33.90 11.25 57.69
N ASN A 20 -33.92 11.61 58.99
CA ASN A 20 -35.12 11.48 59.84
C ASN A 20 -36.34 12.18 59.24
N GLU A 21 -36.14 13.31 58.55
CA GLU A 21 -37.23 14.08 57.93
C GLU A 21 -37.82 13.35 56.71
N ILE A 22 -36.99 12.65 55.95
CA ILE A 22 -37.40 11.86 54.79
C ILE A 22 -38.12 10.59 55.25
N ALA A 23 -37.58 9.88 56.24
CA ALA A 23 -38.21 8.70 56.82
C ALA A 23 -39.60 9.03 57.41
N ASP A 24 -39.72 10.18 58.08
CA ASP A 24 -40.99 10.66 58.63
C ASP A 24 -41.98 11.04 57.53
N SER A 25 -41.49 11.61 56.43
CA SER A 25 -42.34 11.92 55.28
C SER A 25 -42.86 10.64 54.63
N ILE A 26 -42.00 9.62 54.44
CA ILE A 26 -42.37 8.33 53.83
C ILE A 26 -43.40 7.58 54.69
N ILE A 27 -43.21 7.53 56.01
CA ILE A 27 -44.09 6.78 56.93
C ILE A 27 -45.51 7.39 57.01
N ASN A 28 -45.64 8.68 56.73
CA ASN A 28 -46.92 9.40 56.79
C ASN A 28 -47.65 9.46 55.44
N LEU A 29 -47.11 8.88 54.36
CA LEU A 29 -47.78 8.80 53.07
C LEU A 29 -48.90 7.75 53.07
N SER A 30 -49.91 7.98 52.24
CA SER A 30 -50.85 6.93 51.87
C SER A 30 -50.16 5.92 50.93
N GLU A 31 -50.71 4.71 50.87
CA GLU A 31 -50.22 3.66 49.95
C GLU A 31 -50.30 4.11 48.48
N GLU A 32 -51.38 4.79 48.10
CA GLU A 32 -51.60 5.36 46.76
C GLU A 32 -50.55 6.43 46.38
N ASP A 33 -50.19 7.30 47.34
CA ASP A 33 -49.19 8.34 47.13
C ASP A 33 -47.79 7.74 47.01
N TRP A 34 -47.49 6.71 47.80
CA TRP A 34 -46.22 5.99 47.74
C TRP A 34 -46.02 5.29 46.40
N GLU A 35 -47.05 4.60 45.89
CA GLU A 35 -47.01 3.94 44.58
C GLU A 35 -46.77 4.95 43.45
N SER A 36 -47.47 6.09 43.49
CA SER A 36 -47.30 7.17 42.51
C SER A 36 -45.88 7.76 42.53
N ILE A 37 -45.31 7.97 43.72
CA ILE A 37 -43.92 8.44 43.90
C ILE A 37 -42.92 7.42 43.35
N GLN A 38 -43.15 6.13 43.59
CA GLN A 38 -42.28 5.05 43.12
C GLN A 38 -42.23 5.00 41.58
N ILE A 39 -43.40 5.07 40.93
CA ILE A 39 -43.51 5.04 39.46
C ILE A 39 -42.77 6.23 38.85
N GLU A 40 -43.02 7.44 39.36
CA GLU A 40 -42.37 8.66 38.86
C GLU A 40 -40.85 8.62 39.08
N SER A 41 -40.40 8.17 40.26
CA SER A 41 -38.98 8.07 40.59
C SER A 41 -38.25 7.10 39.66
N LEU A 42 -38.87 5.95 39.34
CA LEU A 42 -38.31 4.96 38.43
C LEU A 42 -38.23 5.50 37.00
N TYR A 43 -39.31 6.11 36.51
CA TYR A 43 -39.36 6.71 35.18
C TYR A 43 -38.28 7.80 35.01
N LEU A 44 -38.16 8.68 35.99
CA LEU A 44 -37.19 9.77 35.97
C LEU A 44 -35.75 9.26 36.02
N LEU A 45 -35.46 8.25 36.86
CA LEU A 45 -34.15 7.63 36.94
C LEU A 45 -33.76 6.98 35.60
N GLU A 46 -34.67 6.23 34.99
CA GLU A 46 -34.46 5.61 33.67
C GLU A 46 -34.19 6.67 32.59
N GLN A 47 -35.00 7.72 32.56
CA GLN A 47 -34.85 8.81 31.59
C GLN A 47 -33.49 9.51 31.70
N VAL A 48 -33.06 9.81 32.92
CA VAL A 48 -31.78 10.48 33.18
C VAL A 48 -30.61 9.55 32.84
N MET A 49 -30.67 8.29 33.27
CA MET A 49 -29.59 7.32 33.06
C MET A 49 -29.53 6.72 31.65
N ARG A 50 -30.53 6.96 30.79
CA ARG A 50 -30.50 6.58 29.38
C ARG A 50 -29.40 7.30 28.60
N SER A 51 -29.02 8.50 29.05
CA SER A 51 -27.91 9.25 28.47
C SER A 51 -26.60 8.92 29.19
N PRO A 52 -25.44 8.98 28.51
CA PRO A 52 -24.15 8.84 29.16
C PRO A 52 -23.90 10.02 30.13
N ILE A 53 -23.57 9.69 31.37
CA ILE A 53 -23.28 10.57 32.49
C ILE A 53 -21.82 10.38 32.89
N ARG A 54 -21.06 11.48 32.83
CA ARG A 54 -19.68 11.55 33.32
C ARG A 54 -19.63 12.06 34.77
N ASP A 55 -18.56 11.74 35.49
CA ASP A 55 -18.39 12.12 36.91
C ASP A 55 -18.56 13.62 37.17
N ASP A 56 -18.05 14.47 36.28
CA ASP A 56 -18.12 15.94 36.38
C ASP A 56 -19.53 16.52 36.08
N GLN A 57 -20.43 15.71 35.52
CA GLN A 57 -21.79 16.10 35.16
C GLN A 57 -22.81 15.77 36.26
N ILE A 58 -22.50 14.88 37.20
CA ILE A 58 -23.43 14.38 38.22
C ILE A 58 -24.08 15.54 38.99
N SER A 59 -23.29 16.47 39.53
CA SER A 59 -23.83 17.59 40.31
C SER A 59 -24.68 18.55 39.47
N ALA A 60 -24.40 18.69 38.17
CA ALA A 60 -25.18 19.53 37.27
C ALA A 60 -26.53 18.89 36.93
N ILE A 61 -26.56 17.57 36.75
CA ILE A 61 -27.78 16.79 36.53
C ILE A 61 -28.65 16.87 37.80
N GLN A 62 -28.09 16.59 38.98
CA GLN A 62 -28.80 16.65 40.27
C GLN A 62 -29.53 17.99 40.51
N ARG A 63 -28.93 19.12 40.11
CA ARG A 63 -29.56 20.44 40.24
C ARG A 63 -30.75 20.66 39.31
N ASN A 64 -30.78 19.96 38.17
CA ASN A 64 -31.79 20.12 37.12
C ASN A 64 -32.84 18.99 37.08
N ILE A 65 -32.91 18.15 38.13
CA ILE A 65 -33.91 17.07 38.25
C ILE A 65 -35.30 17.62 38.53
N ALA A 66 -35.43 18.61 39.43
CA ALA A 66 -36.74 19.09 39.89
C ALA A 66 -37.67 19.58 38.75
N PRO A 67 -37.19 20.28 37.71
CA PRO A 67 -38.02 20.67 36.57
C PRO A 67 -38.47 19.51 35.67
N GLN A 68 -37.91 18.31 35.82
CA GLN A 68 -38.26 17.12 35.03
C GLN A 68 -39.34 16.26 35.71
N ILE A 69 -39.69 16.57 36.96
CA ILE A 69 -40.74 15.87 37.73
C ILE A 69 -42.11 16.36 37.25
N SER A 70 -43.08 15.45 37.13
CA SER A 70 -44.46 15.77 36.77
C SER A 70 -45.08 16.87 37.66
N PHE A 71 -45.81 17.80 37.04
CA PHE A 71 -46.52 18.90 37.72
C PHE A 71 -47.71 18.44 38.56
N GLU A 72 -48.07 17.16 38.50
CA GLU A 72 -49.15 16.56 39.29
C GLU A 72 -48.78 16.42 40.78
N PHE A 73 -47.49 16.42 41.09
CA PHE A 73 -46.99 16.35 42.45
C PHE A 73 -46.93 17.74 43.11
N ASN A 74 -47.28 17.80 44.40
CA ASN A 74 -47.08 19.00 45.20
C ASN A 74 -45.61 19.16 45.61
N GLU A 75 -45.25 20.35 46.11
CA GLU A 75 -43.85 20.69 46.46
C GLU A 75 -43.20 19.69 47.43
N ALA A 76 -43.95 19.18 48.41
CA ALA A 76 -43.44 18.19 49.36
C ALA A 76 -43.09 16.86 48.67
N LYS A 77 -43.96 16.35 47.80
CA LYS A 77 -43.74 15.12 47.03
C LYS A 77 -42.62 15.30 45.98
N THR A 78 -42.56 16.45 45.31
CA THR A 78 -41.49 16.79 44.36
C THR A 78 -40.12 16.79 45.05
N ASN A 79 -40.02 17.36 46.25
CA ASN A 79 -38.78 17.35 47.01
C ASN A 79 -38.38 15.93 47.43
N LEU A 80 -39.33 15.10 47.83
CA LEU A 80 -39.07 13.69 48.17
C LEU A 80 -38.56 12.89 46.96
N ILE A 81 -39.22 13.00 45.80
CA ILE A 81 -38.81 12.34 44.56
C ILE A 81 -37.40 12.78 44.15
N LYS A 82 -37.13 14.09 44.18
CA LYS A 82 -35.81 14.63 43.87
C LYS A 82 -34.73 14.04 44.77
N GLU A 83 -34.98 13.98 46.07
CA GLU A 83 -34.00 13.50 47.05
C GLU A 83 -33.70 12.01 46.86
N LEU A 84 -34.72 11.19 46.56
CA LEU A 84 -34.56 9.77 46.27
C LEU A 84 -33.79 9.54 44.96
N VAL A 85 -34.18 10.19 43.87
CA VAL A 85 -33.57 9.99 42.55
C VAL A 85 -32.14 10.55 42.49
N SER A 86 -31.87 11.68 43.15
CA SER A 86 -30.56 12.33 43.11
C SER A 86 -29.42 11.47 43.67
N GLN A 87 -29.73 10.62 44.66
CA GLN A 87 -28.77 9.72 45.31
C GLN A 87 -28.45 8.49 44.46
N LEU A 88 -29.34 8.12 43.54
CA LEU A 88 -29.21 6.95 42.67
C LEU A 88 -28.50 7.25 41.35
N ILE A 89 -28.20 8.52 41.06
CA ILE A 89 -27.50 8.92 39.83
C ILE A 89 -26.00 8.70 39.99
N ILE A 90 -25.47 7.76 39.21
CA ILE A 90 -24.06 7.41 39.14
C ILE A 90 -23.52 7.62 37.71
N ALA A 91 -22.20 7.78 37.58
CA ALA A 91 -21.56 7.83 36.26
C ALA A 91 -21.68 6.48 35.57
N ASN A 92 -22.23 6.48 34.36
CA ASN A 92 -22.38 5.31 33.49
C ASN A 92 -21.57 5.46 32.18
N SER A 93 -20.81 6.54 32.03
CA SER A 93 -19.89 6.78 30.92
C SER A 93 -18.45 6.58 31.38
N LEU A 94 -18.08 5.32 31.65
CA LEU A 94 -16.67 4.97 31.72
C LEU A 94 -16.13 4.92 30.29
N PHE A 95 -15.04 5.65 30.04
CA PHE A 95 -14.31 5.60 28.77
C PHE A 95 -13.88 4.15 28.51
N SER A 96 -14.63 3.43 27.68
CA SER A 96 -14.25 2.08 27.25
C SER A 96 -13.42 2.20 25.98
N SER A 97 -12.11 2.15 26.15
CA SER A 97 -11.16 1.94 25.05
C SER A 97 -11.55 0.72 24.21
N GLU A 98 -12.03 -0.33 24.86
CA GLU A 98 -12.45 -1.59 24.23
C GLU A 98 -13.60 -1.39 23.23
N ILE A 99 -14.72 -0.76 23.61
CA ILE A 99 -15.86 -0.55 22.69
C ILE A 99 -15.46 0.34 21.51
N THR A 100 -14.62 1.35 21.77
CA THR A 100 -14.12 2.24 20.71
C THR A 100 -13.21 1.48 19.75
N ASN A 101 -12.32 0.63 20.27
CA ASN A 101 -11.42 -0.19 19.47
C ASN A 101 -12.16 -1.26 18.68
N GLU A 102 -13.17 -1.92 19.26
CA GLU A 102 -14.04 -2.88 18.57
C GLU A 102 -14.79 -2.20 17.42
N THR A 103 -15.40 -1.03 17.65
CA THR A 103 -16.11 -0.29 16.60
C THR A 103 -15.17 0.15 15.47
N ILE A 104 -13.93 0.54 15.79
CA ILE A 104 -12.91 0.87 14.78
C ILE A 104 -12.48 -0.37 13.99
N GLN A 105 -12.38 -1.53 14.66
CA GLN A 105 -12.00 -2.78 14.03
C GLN A 105 -13.10 -3.29 13.07
N GLU A 106 -14.36 -3.25 13.50
CA GLU A 106 -15.51 -3.58 12.63
C GLU A 106 -15.63 -2.61 11.45
N ALA A 107 -15.37 -1.32 11.66
CA ALA A 107 -15.32 -0.33 10.59
C ALA A 107 -14.17 -0.59 9.60
N ARG A 108 -13.05 -1.16 10.04
CA ARG A 108 -11.95 -1.57 9.14
C ARG A 108 -12.29 -2.84 8.37
N GLU A 109 -12.94 -3.81 9.01
CA GLU A 109 -13.31 -5.09 8.41
C GLU A 109 -14.47 -4.96 7.41
N SER A 110 -15.33 -3.96 7.59
CA SER A 110 -16.44 -3.66 6.66
C SER A 110 -16.05 -2.89 5.40
N VAL A 111 -14.81 -2.39 5.31
CA VAL A 111 -14.31 -1.71 4.11
C VAL A 111 -13.77 -2.76 3.14
N GLU A 112 -14.43 -2.91 1.99
CA GLU A 112 -13.94 -3.76 0.91
C GLU A 112 -12.57 -3.25 0.39
N PRO A 113 -11.59 -4.15 0.19
CA PRO A 113 -10.29 -3.77 -0.32
C PRO A 113 -10.42 -3.20 -1.74
N VAL A 114 -9.90 -1.98 -1.94
CA VAL A 114 -9.88 -1.33 -3.25
C VAL A 114 -8.86 -2.04 -4.14
N THR A 115 -9.34 -2.89 -5.04
CA THR A 115 -8.49 -3.56 -6.03
C THR A 115 -8.32 -2.68 -7.26
N ARG A 116 -7.07 -2.42 -7.66
CA ARG A 116 -6.74 -1.82 -8.95
C ARG A 116 -6.19 -2.87 -9.89
N THR A 117 -6.79 -2.99 -11.07
CA THR A 117 -6.32 -3.89 -12.12
C THR A 117 -5.50 -3.10 -13.12
N TYR A 118 -4.31 -3.60 -13.48
CA TYR A 118 -3.43 -3.00 -14.49
C TYR A 118 -3.43 -3.86 -15.75
N ALA A 119 -3.46 -3.23 -16.92
CA ALA A 119 -3.40 -3.93 -18.20
C ALA A 119 -1.95 -4.17 -18.63
N SER A 120 -1.72 -5.24 -19.42
CA SER A 120 -0.39 -5.50 -19.98
C SER A 120 0.00 -4.41 -20.98
N GLY A 121 1.18 -3.80 -20.81
CA GLY A 121 1.66 -2.69 -21.64
C GLY A 121 1.28 -1.29 -21.14
N GLU A 122 0.57 -1.17 -20.02
CA GLU A 122 0.25 0.10 -19.39
C GLU A 122 1.50 0.74 -18.74
N ILE A 123 1.65 2.05 -18.88
CA ILE A 123 2.74 2.80 -18.25
C ILE A 123 2.40 3.03 -16.77
N LEU A 124 3.09 2.33 -15.88
CA LEU A 124 2.87 2.43 -14.42
C LEU A 124 3.48 3.69 -13.81
N VAL A 125 4.72 4.03 -14.21
CA VAL A 125 5.47 5.19 -13.72
C VAL A 125 6.31 5.76 -14.87
N SER A 126 6.29 7.09 -15.02
CA SER A 126 7.14 7.80 -15.99
C SER A 126 8.45 8.27 -15.36
N THR A 127 9.49 8.45 -16.18
CA THR A 127 10.78 8.96 -15.70
C THR A 127 10.62 10.35 -15.06
N GLY A 128 11.08 10.51 -13.82
CA GLY A 128 11.01 11.77 -13.06
C GLY A 128 9.70 11.97 -12.27
N GLN A 129 8.75 11.04 -12.36
CA GLN A 129 7.53 11.06 -11.55
C GLN A 129 7.81 10.60 -10.11
N VAL A 130 7.21 11.28 -9.13
CA VAL A 130 7.22 10.83 -7.73
C VAL A 130 6.29 9.64 -7.57
N ILE A 131 6.79 8.57 -6.96
CA ILE A 131 6.07 7.29 -6.82
C ILE A 131 5.13 7.35 -5.62
N ASP A 132 3.85 7.05 -5.86
CA ASP A 132 2.82 6.88 -4.83
C ASP A 132 2.90 5.46 -4.20
N PRO A 133 2.50 5.23 -2.94
CA PRO A 133 2.59 3.91 -2.30
C PRO A 133 1.90 2.78 -3.08
N PHE A 134 0.76 3.05 -3.72
CA PHE A 134 0.06 2.06 -4.55
C PHE A 134 0.85 1.69 -5.81
N GLN A 135 1.57 2.65 -6.40
CA GLN A 135 2.45 2.39 -7.54
C GLN A 135 3.68 1.59 -7.10
N TRP A 136 4.20 1.85 -5.90
CA TRP A 136 5.32 1.10 -5.33
C TRP A 136 4.97 -0.38 -5.12
N GLU A 137 3.81 -0.65 -4.53
CA GLU A 137 3.30 -2.00 -4.33
C GLU A 137 3.07 -2.73 -5.67
N ALA A 138 2.46 -2.05 -6.66
CA ALA A 138 2.30 -2.60 -8.00
C ALA A 138 3.65 -2.94 -8.66
N LEU A 139 4.67 -2.08 -8.53
CA LEU A 139 6.01 -2.34 -9.03
C LEU A 139 6.68 -3.53 -8.33
N GLN A 140 6.40 -3.73 -7.04
CA GLN A 140 6.94 -4.84 -6.26
C GLN A 140 6.31 -6.18 -6.67
N GLU A 141 4.98 -6.24 -6.77
CA GLU A 141 4.25 -7.43 -7.24
C GLU A 141 4.66 -7.82 -8.68
N LEU A 142 4.97 -6.82 -9.51
CA LEU A 142 5.45 -7.06 -10.88
C LEU A 142 6.97 -7.34 -10.98
N GLY A 143 7.69 -7.31 -9.85
CA GLY A 143 9.13 -7.61 -9.81
C GLY A 143 10.03 -6.55 -10.43
N TYR A 144 9.57 -5.30 -10.55
CA TYR A 144 10.36 -4.17 -11.06
C TYR A 144 11.18 -3.45 -9.99
N THR A 145 11.02 -3.80 -8.71
CA THR A 145 11.74 -3.19 -7.57
C THR A 145 13.09 -3.84 -7.27
N GLU A 146 13.30 -5.09 -7.71
CA GLU A 146 14.55 -5.78 -7.45
C GLU A 146 15.62 -5.40 -8.48
N PRO A 147 16.86 -5.11 -8.05
CA PRO A 147 17.97 -4.97 -8.98
C PRO A 147 18.18 -6.32 -9.66
N ARG A 148 17.72 -6.43 -10.92
CA ARG A 148 17.95 -7.60 -11.77
C ARG A 148 19.41 -8.02 -11.62
N ASN A 149 19.68 -9.28 -11.31
CA ASN A 149 21.04 -9.77 -11.14
C ASN A 149 21.77 -9.76 -12.49
N ARG A 150 22.31 -8.59 -12.86
CA ARG A 150 22.98 -8.34 -14.14
C ARG A 150 24.26 -9.14 -14.31
N LEU A 151 24.73 -9.84 -13.27
CA LEU A 151 25.92 -10.70 -13.37
C LEU A 151 25.74 -11.80 -14.41
N VAL A 152 24.56 -12.43 -14.46
CA VAL A 152 24.27 -13.47 -15.46
C VAL A 152 24.23 -12.87 -16.87
N ASP A 153 23.68 -11.67 -17.01
CA ASP A 153 23.65 -10.94 -18.28
C ASP A 153 25.08 -10.57 -18.74
N TYR A 154 25.93 -10.09 -17.84
CA TYR A 154 27.33 -9.77 -18.16
C TYR A 154 28.18 -11.01 -18.46
N VAL A 155 27.97 -12.13 -17.75
CA VAL A 155 28.71 -13.37 -18.01
C VAL A 155 28.28 -13.99 -19.35
N SER A 156 26.98 -14.03 -19.64
CA SER A 156 26.49 -14.51 -20.94
C SER A 156 26.95 -13.62 -22.09
N ALA A 157 27.00 -12.30 -21.88
CA ALA A 157 27.58 -11.34 -22.81
C ALA A 157 29.05 -11.61 -23.09
N GLY A 158 29.84 -11.77 -22.03
CA GLY A 158 31.27 -12.07 -22.13
C GLY A 158 31.51 -13.37 -22.89
N PHE A 159 30.72 -14.42 -22.60
CA PHE A 159 30.85 -15.70 -23.27
C PHE A 159 30.53 -15.62 -24.77
N LEU A 160 29.44 -14.93 -25.14
CA LEU A 160 29.07 -14.72 -26.54
C LEU A 160 30.15 -13.93 -27.29
N ILE A 161 30.70 -12.88 -26.65
CA ILE A 161 31.77 -12.08 -27.25
C ILE A 161 33.02 -12.92 -27.51
N ILE A 162 33.45 -13.69 -26.51
CA ILE A 162 34.61 -14.57 -26.63
C ILE A 162 34.38 -15.64 -27.70
N ALA A 163 33.19 -16.23 -27.74
CA ALA A 163 32.83 -17.24 -28.72
C ALA A 163 32.87 -16.71 -30.16
N LEU A 164 32.25 -15.54 -30.42
CA LEU A 164 32.29 -14.94 -31.75
C LEU A 164 33.69 -14.41 -32.12
N MET A 165 34.43 -13.78 -31.21
CA MET A 165 35.82 -13.36 -31.48
C MET A 165 36.70 -14.57 -31.78
N GLY A 166 36.54 -15.66 -31.02
CA GLY A 166 37.22 -16.92 -31.27
C GLY A 166 36.87 -17.50 -32.63
N PHE A 167 35.58 -17.58 -32.97
CA PHE A 167 35.11 -18.04 -34.28
C PHE A 167 35.73 -17.23 -35.43
N ASN A 168 35.66 -15.90 -35.35
CA ASN A 168 36.25 -15.01 -36.37
C ASN A 168 37.77 -15.20 -36.47
N PHE A 169 38.46 -15.28 -35.34
CA PHE A 169 39.91 -15.51 -35.31
C PHE A 169 40.31 -16.87 -35.91
N PHE A 170 39.63 -17.96 -35.54
CA PHE A 170 39.88 -19.29 -36.10
C PHE A 170 39.55 -19.34 -37.59
N TYR A 171 38.48 -18.69 -38.02
CA TYR A 171 38.09 -18.61 -39.43
C TYR A 171 39.14 -17.84 -40.26
N LEU A 172 39.56 -16.67 -39.80
CA LEU A 172 40.65 -15.88 -40.38
C LEU A 172 41.97 -16.67 -40.44
N ARG A 173 42.29 -17.42 -39.37
CA ARG A 173 43.48 -18.29 -39.31
C ARG A 173 43.39 -19.47 -40.28
N ARG A 174 42.22 -20.09 -40.43
CA ARG A 174 41.99 -21.20 -41.37
C ARG A 174 42.17 -20.72 -42.81
N ILE A 175 41.60 -19.57 -43.17
CA ILE A 175 41.76 -18.97 -44.50
C ILE A 175 43.21 -18.68 -44.82
N ARG A 176 43.97 -18.14 -43.85
CA ARG A 176 45.42 -17.94 -43.99
C ARG A 176 46.15 -19.24 -44.36
N GLN A 177 45.77 -20.36 -43.75
CA GLN A 177 46.39 -21.67 -44.01
C GLN A 177 45.96 -22.30 -45.34
N THR A 178 44.72 -22.08 -45.76
CA THR A 178 44.15 -22.73 -46.96
C THR A 178 44.45 -21.97 -48.26
N PHE A 179 44.48 -20.63 -48.24
CA PHE A 179 44.60 -19.82 -49.47
C PHE A 179 46.01 -19.32 -49.77
N GLY A 180 46.99 -19.54 -48.89
CA GLY A 180 48.41 -19.23 -49.14
C GLY A 180 48.73 -17.74 -49.41
N ARG A 181 47.78 -16.82 -49.18
CA ARG A 181 47.97 -15.37 -49.39
C ARG A 181 48.75 -14.76 -48.22
N ASN A 182 49.68 -13.86 -48.54
CA ASN A 182 50.48 -13.13 -47.56
C ASN A 182 49.61 -12.39 -46.52
N VAL A 183 50.12 -12.34 -45.30
CA VAL A 183 49.45 -11.95 -44.04
C VAL A 183 49.09 -10.46 -43.96
N GLU A 184 49.35 -9.69 -45.01
CA GLU A 184 49.34 -8.22 -45.00
C GLU A 184 47.92 -7.62 -44.87
N GLY A 185 46.88 -8.33 -45.34
CA GLY A 185 45.50 -7.84 -45.29
C GLY A 185 44.71 -8.16 -44.02
N LEU A 186 45.12 -9.19 -43.25
CA LEU A 186 44.47 -9.57 -41.99
C LEU A 186 44.37 -8.44 -40.96
N PRO A 187 45.44 -7.67 -40.66
CA PRO A 187 45.34 -6.57 -39.70
C PRO A 187 44.39 -5.47 -40.19
N ILE A 188 44.29 -5.24 -41.50
CA ILE A 188 43.36 -4.26 -42.07
C ILE A 188 41.92 -4.72 -41.88
N ILE A 189 41.61 -6.00 -42.13
CA ILE A 189 40.27 -6.56 -41.89
C ILE A 189 39.88 -6.42 -40.42
N ALA A 190 40.79 -6.81 -39.52
CA ALA A 190 40.56 -6.72 -38.08
C ALA A 190 40.37 -5.27 -37.64
N LEU A 191 41.16 -4.34 -38.17
CA LEU A 191 41.04 -2.91 -37.90
C LEU A 191 39.68 -2.37 -38.37
N ILE A 192 39.27 -2.66 -39.61
CA ILE A 192 37.97 -2.21 -40.16
C ILE A 192 36.82 -2.78 -39.30
N PHE A 193 36.88 -4.06 -38.95
CA PHE A 193 35.88 -4.70 -38.09
C PHE A 193 35.79 -4.00 -36.73
N LEU A 194 36.93 -3.75 -36.07
CA LEU A 194 36.98 -3.06 -34.78
C LEU A 194 36.50 -1.62 -34.86
N VAL A 195 36.81 -0.90 -35.94
CA VAL A 195 36.32 0.48 -36.17
C VAL A 195 34.81 0.49 -36.30
N PHE A 196 34.22 -0.37 -37.14
CA PHE A 196 32.76 -0.46 -37.27
C PHE A 196 32.10 -0.88 -35.97
N LEU A 197 32.66 -1.87 -35.26
CA LEU A 197 32.16 -2.30 -33.96
C LEU A 197 32.20 -1.17 -32.92
N TYR A 198 33.28 -0.37 -32.92
CA TYR A 198 33.44 0.76 -32.01
C TYR A 198 32.45 1.90 -32.32
N ILE A 199 32.28 2.24 -33.60
CA ILE A 199 31.30 3.25 -34.03
C ILE A 199 29.89 2.81 -33.64
N ALA A 200 29.54 1.54 -33.85
CA ALA A 200 28.28 0.99 -33.39
C ALA A 200 28.14 1.14 -31.86
N ARG A 201 29.17 0.79 -31.10
CA ARG A 201 29.10 0.86 -29.64
C ARG A 201 28.91 2.28 -29.09
N LEU A 202 29.43 3.30 -29.77
CA LEU A 202 29.23 4.69 -29.38
C LEU A 202 27.89 5.27 -29.85
N SER A 203 27.42 4.87 -31.02
CA SER A 203 26.27 5.52 -31.68
C SER A 203 24.92 4.92 -31.27
N LEU A 204 24.92 3.66 -30.83
CA LEU A 204 23.70 2.90 -30.54
C LEU A 204 23.08 3.17 -29.15
N PRO A 205 23.85 3.31 -28.04
CA PRO A 205 23.26 3.48 -26.71
C PRO A 205 22.32 4.69 -26.62
N ASN A 206 21.19 4.55 -25.93
CA ASN A 206 20.20 5.61 -25.65
C ASN A 206 19.49 6.25 -26.88
N HIS A 207 19.56 5.64 -28.07
CA HIS A 207 18.90 6.17 -29.26
C HIS A 207 17.94 5.15 -29.87
N VAL A 208 16.68 5.55 -30.05
CA VAL A 208 15.61 4.66 -30.55
C VAL A 208 15.72 4.41 -32.06
N ILE A 209 16.29 5.36 -32.82
CA ILE A 209 16.26 5.36 -34.30
C ILE A 209 17.64 5.05 -34.91
N LEU A 210 18.73 5.54 -34.31
CA LEU A 210 20.08 5.36 -34.85
C LEU A 210 20.49 3.90 -35.11
N PRO A 211 20.06 2.90 -34.33
CA PRO A 211 20.34 1.50 -34.64
C PRO A 211 19.93 1.07 -36.04
N TYR A 212 18.74 1.43 -36.48
CA TYR A 212 18.24 1.05 -37.79
C TYR A 212 18.97 1.75 -38.96
N LEU A 213 19.71 2.82 -38.70
CA LEU A 213 20.49 3.55 -39.70
C LEU A 213 21.95 3.11 -39.76
N PHE A 214 22.40 2.22 -38.87
CA PHE A 214 23.80 1.82 -38.80
C PHE A 214 24.19 1.01 -40.05
N PRO A 215 25.22 1.41 -40.81
CA PRO A 215 25.48 0.88 -42.15
C PRO A 215 26.24 -0.46 -42.12
N ILE A 216 25.61 -1.51 -41.59
CA ILE A 216 26.18 -2.88 -41.54
C ILE A 216 26.40 -3.44 -42.94
N ALA A 217 25.48 -3.18 -43.87
CA ALA A 217 25.64 -3.58 -45.27
C ALA A 217 26.90 -2.97 -45.91
N ALA A 218 27.24 -1.71 -45.57
CA ALA A 218 28.43 -1.06 -46.10
C ALA A 218 29.72 -1.75 -45.63
N PHE A 219 29.77 -2.24 -44.38
CA PHE A 219 30.87 -3.06 -43.90
C PHE A 219 31.04 -4.34 -44.74
N GLY A 220 29.95 -5.06 -44.97
CA GLY A 220 29.98 -6.29 -45.77
C GLY A 220 30.39 -6.08 -47.21
N MET A 221 29.91 -5.01 -47.83
CA MET A 221 30.33 -4.61 -49.18
C MET A 221 31.82 -4.26 -49.22
N MET A 222 32.32 -3.51 -48.23
CA MET A 222 33.72 -3.11 -48.16
C MET A 222 34.66 -4.32 -48.05
N ILE A 223 34.35 -5.28 -47.17
CA ILE A 223 35.14 -6.51 -47.03
C ILE A 223 35.03 -7.40 -48.27
N SER A 224 33.83 -7.54 -48.83
CA SER A 224 33.60 -8.35 -50.04
C SER A 224 34.39 -7.81 -51.24
N SER A 225 34.46 -6.48 -51.37
CA SER A 225 35.19 -5.82 -52.45
C SER A 225 36.71 -5.89 -52.28
N LEU A 226 37.22 -5.81 -51.05
CA LEU A 226 38.67 -5.88 -50.79
C LEU A 226 39.22 -7.31 -50.87
N TYR A 227 38.42 -8.32 -50.52
CA TYR A 227 38.91 -9.69 -50.36
C TYR A 227 38.10 -10.71 -51.17
N ASN A 228 36.92 -11.08 -50.67
CA ASN A 228 36.00 -12.01 -51.30
C ASN A 228 34.64 -11.98 -50.60
N TYR A 229 33.61 -12.34 -51.35
CA TYR A 229 32.22 -12.38 -50.90
C TYR A 229 31.99 -13.23 -49.64
N GLU A 230 32.62 -14.41 -49.54
CA GLU A 230 32.46 -15.30 -48.38
C GLU A 230 32.94 -14.65 -47.08
N LEU A 231 34.09 -13.97 -47.11
CA LEU A 231 34.61 -13.22 -45.96
C LEU A 231 33.68 -12.07 -45.58
N GLY A 232 33.20 -11.32 -46.58
CA GLY A 232 32.30 -10.20 -46.34
C GLY A 232 31.01 -10.62 -45.66
N LEU A 233 30.36 -11.69 -46.14
CA LEU A 233 29.17 -12.22 -45.51
C LEU A 233 29.41 -12.66 -44.06
N ILE A 234 30.43 -13.49 -43.81
CA ILE A 234 30.65 -14.07 -42.47
C ILE A 234 30.99 -13.00 -41.43
N LEU A 235 31.81 -12.02 -41.80
CA LEU A 235 32.15 -10.92 -40.90
C LEU A 235 30.95 -9.99 -40.67
N THR A 236 30.09 -9.80 -41.67
CA THR A 236 28.90 -8.94 -41.54
C THR A 236 27.86 -9.55 -40.63
N ILE A 237 27.61 -10.85 -40.76
CA ILE A 237 26.74 -11.60 -39.85
C ILE A 237 27.30 -11.51 -38.43
N SER A 238 28.62 -11.70 -38.27
CA SER A 238 29.26 -11.55 -36.96
C SER A 238 29.06 -10.15 -36.38
N LEU A 239 29.29 -9.10 -37.18
CA LEU A 239 29.10 -7.71 -36.76
C LEU A 239 27.64 -7.39 -36.40
N ALA A 240 26.67 -7.91 -37.16
CA ALA A 240 25.25 -7.76 -36.88
C ALA A 240 24.87 -8.37 -35.52
N ILE A 241 25.38 -9.57 -35.22
CA ILE A 241 25.15 -10.24 -33.93
C ILE A 241 25.76 -9.43 -32.78
N PHE A 242 27.01 -8.97 -32.94
CA PHE A 242 27.69 -8.17 -31.92
C PHE A 242 26.99 -6.84 -31.62
N THR A 243 26.48 -6.18 -32.66
CA THR A 243 25.79 -4.89 -32.53
C THR A 243 24.41 -5.05 -31.90
N ALA A 244 23.62 -6.03 -32.35
CA ALA A 244 22.27 -6.31 -31.84
C ALA A 244 22.26 -6.81 -30.38
N TYR A 245 23.25 -7.60 -29.96
CA TYR A 245 23.34 -8.14 -28.60
C TYR A 245 23.38 -7.04 -27.52
N SER A 246 23.84 -5.84 -27.87
CA SER A 246 23.94 -4.71 -26.93
C SER A 246 22.62 -3.99 -26.64
N HIS A 247 21.52 -4.38 -27.30
CA HIS A 247 20.24 -3.70 -27.23
C HIS A 247 19.13 -4.54 -26.58
N PRO A 248 18.19 -3.91 -25.85
CA PRO A 248 17.02 -4.60 -25.29
C PRO A 248 16.19 -5.32 -26.36
N ASN A 249 16.13 -4.77 -27.58
CA ASN A 249 15.41 -5.33 -28.73
C ASN A 249 16.34 -6.16 -29.62
N MET A 250 17.09 -7.08 -29.02
CA MET A 250 18.11 -7.90 -29.70
C MET A 250 17.56 -8.67 -30.91
N SER A 251 16.37 -9.28 -30.78
CA SER A 251 15.76 -10.11 -31.83
C SER A 251 15.44 -9.31 -33.10
N ASP A 252 14.85 -8.14 -32.92
CA ASP A 252 14.30 -7.34 -34.01
C ASP A 252 15.44 -6.66 -34.78
N LEU A 253 16.46 -6.17 -34.08
CA LEU A 253 17.65 -5.59 -34.69
C LEU A 253 18.50 -6.63 -35.41
N ALA A 254 18.68 -7.83 -34.83
CA ALA A 254 19.40 -8.90 -35.50
C ALA A 254 18.72 -9.33 -36.80
N LEU A 255 17.38 -9.44 -36.80
CA LEU A 255 16.60 -9.77 -37.99
C LEU A 255 16.68 -8.67 -39.05
N TYR A 256 16.52 -7.41 -38.64
CA TYR A 256 16.61 -6.25 -39.53
C TYR A 256 17.97 -6.16 -40.23
N TYR A 257 19.06 -6.33 -39.46
CA TYR A 257 20.40 -6.31 -40.03
C TYR A 257 20.65 -7.49 -40.95
N PHE A 258 20.16 -8.69 -40.62
CA PHE A 258 20.28 -9.85 -41.50
C PHE A 258 19.59 -9.60 -42.85
N LEU A 259 18.34 -9.13 -42.84
CA LEU A 259 17.56 -8.83 -44.04
C LEU A 259 18.15 -7.70 -44.90
N THR A 260 18.78 -6.72 -44.27
CA THR A 260 19.37 -5.57 -44.98
C THR A 260 20.79 -5.84 -45.47
N SER A 261 21.44 -6.90 -44.96
CA SER A 261 22.85 -7.22 -45.26
C SER A 261 23.07 -8.28 -46.35
N GLY A 262 22.00 -8.95 -46.81
CA GLY A 262 22.02 -9.90 -47.92
C GLY A 262 21.52 -9.28 -49.22
#